data_AF-A0A970G1T8-F1
#
_entry.id   AF-A0A970G1T8-F1
#
_cell.length_a   1.000
_cell.length_b   1.000
_cell.length_c   1.000
_cell.angle_alpha   90.00
_cell.angle_beta   90.00
_cell.angle_gamma   90.00
#
_symmetry.space_group_name_H-M   'P 1'
#
loop_
_entity.id
_entity.type
_entity.pdbx_description
1 polymer ?
#
loop_
_entity_poly.entity_id
_entity_poly.type
_entity_poly.pdbx_seq_one_letter_code
_entity_poly.pdbx_strand_id
1 'polypeptide(L)'
;MKEYTLDGRRMDTRAAAFLHIKQELGLPEYFGNNLDALADCLSELRAASVILRYTNAVINALGVYGQKMIGVFEMEAAARQDFIFRQNKS
;
A
#
# COMPACT_ATOMS: atom_id res chain seq x y z
N MET A 1 -8.17 -4.81 -15.37
CA MET A 1 -7.50 -4.70 -14.06
C MET A 1 -6.69 -3.41 -14.08
N LYS A 2 -6.91 -2.49 -13.14
CA LYS A 2 -6.18 -1.21 -13.07
C LYS A 2 -4.87 -1.42 -12.32
N GLU A 3 -3.76 -0.96 -12.90
CA GLU A 3 -2.43 -1.09 -12.30
C GLU A 3 -2.04 0.19 -11.57
N TYR A 4 -1.43 0.03 -10.39
CA TYR A 4 -0.97 1.08 -9.51
C TYR A 4 0.48 0.83 -9.12
N THR A 5 1.32 1.85 -9.14
CA THR A 5 2.72 1.75 -8.74
C THR A 5 2.98 2.63 -7.52
N LEU A 6 3.48 2.02 -6.46
CA LEU A 6 3.93 2.71 -5.25
C LEU A 6 5.45 2.79 -5.24
N ASP A 7 6.02 3.96 -4.94
CA ASP A 7 7.46 4.13 -4.79
C ASP A 7 7.82 4.20 -3.29
N GLY A 8 8.42 3.12 -2.78
CA GLY A 8 8.81 3.02 -1.38
C GLY A 8 9.82 4.07 -0.93
N ARG A 9 10.55 4.72 -1.83
CA ARG A 9 11.47 5.82 -1.50
C ARG A 9 10.73 7.11 -1.13
N ARG A 10 9.45 7.22 -1.48
CA ARG A 10 8.56 8.34 -1.10
C ARG A 10 7.85 8.11 0.24
N MET A 11 8.14 6.99 0.91
CA MET A 11 7.48 6.56 2.15
C MET A 11 8.44 6.65 3.35
N ASP A 12 9.10 7.81 3.51
CA ASP A 12 10.10 8.06 4.55
C ASP A 12 9.51 8.23 5.97
N THR A 13 8.25 8.60 6.05
CA THR A 13 7.47 8.75 7.28
C THR A 13 6.10 8.11 7.09
N ARG A 14 5.41 7.78 8.20
CA ARG A 14 4.05 7.21 8.13
C ARG A 14 3.08 8.12 7.38
N ALA A 15 3.17 9.43 7.63
CA ALA A 15 2.34 10.43 6.96
C ALA A 15 2.64 10.50 5.46
N ALA A 16 3.91 10.52 5.07
CA ALA A 16 4.31 10.51 3.65
C ALA A 16 3.87 9.22 2.96
N ALA A 17 3.97 8.07 3.62
CA ALA A 17 3.52 6.79 3.10
C ALA A 17 2.01 6.79 2.80
N PHE A 18 1.18 7.19 3.77
CA PHE A 18 -0.27 7.25 3.56
C PHE A 18 -0.68 8.30 2.53
N LEU A 19 -0.01 9.46 2.49
CA LEU A 19 -0.24 10.46 1.46
C LEU A 19 0.09 9.91 0.06
N HIS A 20 1.24 9.24 -0.08
CA HIS A 20 1.67 8.62 -1.34
C HIS A 20 0.68 7.54 -1.79
N ILE A 21 0.26 6.66 -0.88
CA ILE A 21 -0.75 5.63 -1.17
C ILE A 21 -2.08 6.27 -1.61
N LYS A 22 -2.56 7.27 -0.88
CA LYS A 22 -3.80 7.98 -1.21
C LYS A 22 -3.75 8.58 -2.62
N GLN A 23 -2.64 9.22 -2.97
CA GLN A 23 -2.45 9.85 -4.29
C GLN A 23 -2.42 8.82 -5.42
N GLU A 24 -1.61 7.76 -5.28
CA GLU A 24 -1.44 6.77 -6.34
C GLU A 24 -2.70 5.90 -6.54
N LEU A 25 -3.35 5.48 -5.45
CA LEU A 25 -4.55 4.63 -5.53
C LEU A 25 -5.83 5.45 -5.79
N GLY A 26 -5.76 6.78 -5.68
CA GLY A 26 -6.93 7.66 -5.81
C GLY A 26 -7.94 7.46 -4.68
N LEU A 27 -7.45 7.31 -3.44
CA LEU A 27 -8.30 7.06 -2.27
C LEU A 27 -9.09 8.32 -1.85
N PRO A 28 -10.23 8.16 -1.15
CA PRO A 28 -11.10 9.27 -0.77
C PRO A 28 -10.41 10.33 0.11
N GLU A 29 -10.96 11.56 0.12
CA GLU A 29 -10.39 12.64 0.94
C GLU A 29 -10.36 12.32 2.43
N TYR A 30 -11.37 11.60 2.92
CA TYR A 30 -11.54 11.16 4.31
C TYR A 30 -10.69 9.96 4.73
N PHE A 31 -9.68 9.58 3.94
CA PHE A 31 -8.77 8.48 4.27
C PHE A 31 -8.09 8.70 5.64
N GLY A 32 -8.34 7.80 6.58
CA GLY A 32 -7.98 7.93 8.00
C GLY A 32 -6.49 7.76 8.35
N ASN A 33 -5.61 7.60 7.36
CA ASN A 33 -4.15 7.49 7.51
C ASN A 33 -3.70 6.48 8.59
N ASN A 34 -4.37 5.31 8.63
CA ASN A 34 -4.04 4.20 9.53
C ASN A 34 -4.21 2.87 8.79
N LEU A 35 -3.79 1.76 9.43
CA LEU A 35 -3.80 0.44 8.78
C LEU A 35 -5.21 -0.11 8.56
N ASP A 36 -6.15 0.18 9.45
CA ASP A 36 -7.54 -0.28 9.32
C ASP A 36 -8.22 0.44 8.16
N ALA A 37 -8.07 1.76 8.08
CA ALA A 37 -8.56 2.57 6.95
C ALA A 37 -7.92 2.16 5.62
N LEU A 38 -6.66 1.71 5.63
CA LEU A 38 -6.00 1.15 4.45
C LEU A 38 -6.68 -0.16 4.03
N ALA A 39 -6.90 -1.08 4.96
CA ALA A 39 -7.59 -2.34 4.69
C ALA A 39 -8.99 -2.09 4.10
N ASP A 40 -9.77 -1.19 4.71
CA ASP A 40 -11.10 -0.82 4.23
C ASP A 40 -11.04 -0.30 2.78
N CYS A 41 -10.12 0.63 2.48
CA CYS A 41 -9.97 1.19 1.15
C CYS A 41 -9.54 0.15 0.11
N LEU A 42 -8.61 -0.75 0.46
CA LEU A 42 -8.19 -1.81 -0.45
C LEU A 42 -9.32 -2.79 -0.74
N SER A 43 -10.17 -3.08 0.26
CA SER A 43 -11.35 -3.94 0.10
C SER A 43 -12.38 -3.38 -0.89
N GLU A 44 -12.46 -2.05 -1.03
CA GLU A 44 -13.35 -1.40 -1.99
C GLU A 44 -12.79 -1.36 -3.42
N LEU A 45 -11.46 -1.53 -3.59
CA LEU A 45 -10.84 -1.57 -4.91
C LEU A 45 -11.24 -2.86 -5.64
N ARG A 46 -11.80 -2.70 -6.85
CA ARG A 46 -12.18 -3.81 -7.72
C ARG A 46 -11.18 -3.98 -8.85
N ALA A 47 -10.80 -5.23 -9.12
CA ALA A 47 -9.90 -5.58 -10.22
C ALA A 47 -8.63 -4.70 -10.24
N ALA A 48 -7.85 -4.71 -9.16
CA ALA A 48 -6.67 -3.87 -8.97
C ALA A 48 -5.38 -4.69 -8.93
N SER A 49 -4.30 -4.15 -9.50
CA SER A 49 -2.94 -4.66 -9.31
C SER A 49 -2.06 -3.55 -8.74
N VAL A 50 -1.47 -3.80 -7.58
CA VAL A 50 -0.58 -2.85 -6.89
C VAL A 50 0.84 -3.40 -6.91
N ILE A 51 1.80 -2.58 -7.35
CA ILE A 51 3.22 -2.90 -7.37
C ILE A 51 3.95 -1.95 -6.41
N LEU A 52 4.49 -2.48 -5.32
CA LEU A 52 5.40 -1.74 -4.45
C LEU A 52 6.84 -1.85 -4.95
N ARG A 53 7.39 -0.71 -5.38
CA ARG A 53 8.80 -0.57 -5.74
C ARG A 53 9.63 -0.20 -4.52
N TYR A 54 10.88 -0.67 -4.44
CA TYR A 54 11.83 -0.30 -3.38
C TYR A 54 11.32 -0.63 -1.96
N THR A 55 10.82 -1.85 -1.77
CA THR A 55 10.25 -2.32 -0.50
C THR A 55 11.20 -2.11 0.68
N ASN A 56 12.50 -2.30 0.46
CA ASN A 56 13.51 -2.09 1.48
C ASN A 56 13.55 -0.64 1.99
N ALA A 57 13.26 0.35 1.14
CA ALA A 57 13.20 1.74 1.58
C ALA A 57 12.08 1.96 2.61
N VAL A 58 10.90 1.36 2.40
CA VAL A 58 9.79 1.40 3.35
C VAL A 58 10.16 0.72 4.67
N ILE A 59 10.76 -0.47 4.58
CA ILE A 59 11.16 -1.24 5.78
C ILE A 59 12.25 -0.49 6.56
N ASN A 60 13.23 0.09 5.88
CA ASN A 60 14.31 0.84 6.51
C ASN A 60 13.80 2.12 7.19
N ALA A 61 12.85 2.82 6.57
CA ALA A 61 12.29 4.07 7.10
C ALA A 61 11.27 3.83 8.23
N LEU A 62 10.38 2.85 8.09
CA LEU A 62 9.23 2.66 8.98
C LEU A 62 9.37 1.45 9.91
N GLY A 63 10.41 0.62 9.73
CA GLY A 63 10.68 -0.57 10.54
C GLY A 63 9.50 -1.55 10.57
N VAL A 64 9.14 -1.98 11.78
CA VAL A 64 8.00 -2.88 12.03
C VAL A 64 6.69 -2.29 11.49
N TYR A 65 6.53 -0.97 11.50
CA TYR A 65 5.32 -0.36 10.97
C TYR A 65 5.22 -0.52 9.44
N GLY A 66 6.34 -0.37 8.73
CA GLY A 66 6.40 -0.62 7.29
C GLY A 66 6.06 -2.07 6.94
N GLN A 67 6.56 -3.03 7.73
CA GLN A 67 6.21 -4.44 7.58
C GLN A 67 4.71 -4.69 7.78
N LYS A 68 4.10 -4.11 8.81
CA LYS A 68 2.66 -4.21 9.03
C LYS A 68 1.85 -3.60 7.88
N MET A 69 2.27 -2.46 7.36
CA MET A 69 1.63 -1.81 6.20
C MET A 69 1.68 -2.70 4.97
N ILE A 70 2.84 -3.27 4.65
CA ILE A 70 2.99 -4.23 3.54
C ILE A 70 2.09 -5.45 3.77
N GLY A 71 2.03 -5.94 5.01
CA GLY A 71 1.17 -7.05 5.39
C GLY A 71 -0.32 -6.81 5.08
N VAL A 72 -0.82 -5.58 5.16
CA VAL A 72 -2.20 -5.26 4.77
C VAL A 72 -2.43 -5.53 3.27
N PHE A 73 -1.50 -5.13 2.40
CA PHE A 73 -1.60 -5.43 0.97
C PHE A 73 -1.49 -6.92 0.67
N GLU A 74 -0.60 -7.64 1.38
CA GLU A 74 -0.44 -9.08 1.25
C GLU A 74 -1.69 -9.83 1.70
N MET A 75 -2.32 -9.41 2.80
CA MET A 75 -3.58 -9.98 3.30
C MET A 75 -4.71 -9.80 2.31
N GLU A 76 -4.89 -8.60 1.74
CA GLU A 76 -5.95 -8.36 0.75
C GLU A 76 -5.74 -9.19 -0.52
N ALA A 77 -4.49 -9.28 -1.01
CA ALA A 77 -4.14 -10.12 -2.16
C ALA A 77 -4.32 -11.62 -1.90
N ALA A 78 -4.16 -12.08 -0.66
CA ALA A 78 -4.42 -13.46 -0.29
C ALA A 78 -5.93 -13.75 -0.14
N ALA A 79 -6.72 -12.75 0.28
CA ALA A 79 -8.14 -12.90 0.51
C ALA A 79 -8.96 -12.97 -0.79
N ARG A 80 -8.49 -12.33 -1.87
CA ARG A 80 -9.27 -12.15 -3.10
C ARG A 80 -8.44 -12.29 -4.37
N GLN A 81 -9.05 -12.88 -5.40
CA GLN A 81 -8.39 -13.13 -6.69
C GLN A 81 -8.35 -11.90 -7.61
N ASP A 82 -9.20 -10.90 -7.37
CA ASP A 82 -9.27 -9.69 -8.18
C ASP A 82 -8.35 -8.57 -7.69
N PHE A 83 -7.61 -8.81 -6.60
CA PHE A 83 -6.60 -7.91 -6.07
C PHE A 83 -5.23 -8.58 -6.12
N ILE A 84 -4.29 -8.00 -6.86
CA ILE A 84 -2.94 -8.54 -7.00
C ILE A 84 -1.94 -7.59 -6.37
N PHE A 85 -1.19 -8.06 -5.38
CA PHE A 85 -0.07 -7.32 -4.82
C PHE A 85 1.27 -7.94 -5.22
N ARG A 86 2.20 -7.09 -5.67
CA ARG A 86 3.59 -7.48 -5.96
C ARG A 86 4.53 -6.48 -5.32
N GLN A 87 5.69 -6.97 -4.88
CA GLN A 87 6.72 -6.12 -4.29
C GLN A 87 8.10 -6.49 -4.83
N ASN A 88 8.99 -5.52 -4.97
CA ASN A 88 10.40 -5.77 -5.26
C ASN A 88 11.32 -5.19 -4.19
N LYS A 89 12.35 -5.97 -3.85
CA LYS A 89 13.41 -5.56 -2.95
C LYS A 89 14.50 -4.90 -3.79
N SER A 90 14.25 -3.67 -4.26
CA SER A 90 15.28 -2.82 -4.88
C SER A 90 15.93 -1.95 -3.82
#